data_AF-A0A8T2W461-F1
#
_entry.id   AF-A0A8T2W461-F1
#
_cell.length_a   1.000
_cell.length_b   1.000
_cell.length_c   1.000
_cell.angle_alpha   90.00
_cell.angle_beta   90.00
_cell.angle_gamma   90.00
#
_symmetry.space_group_name_H-M   'P 1'
#
loop_
_entity.id
_entity.type
_entity.pdbx_description
1 polymer ?
#
loop_
_entity_poly.entity_id
_entity_poly.type
_entity_poly.pdbx_seq_one_letter_code
_entity_poly.pdbx_strand_id
1 'polypeptide(L)'
;MQAHSLGYLYLLEAKGRHACPPQGDILFFEATTRFLTLCDCTQVRRAAVKFTSLCSIYRAQAVALGKTKHCILPLRTAIKTLCPTPGAISPIHADFFQACLLAKCYSAAEEILQEEAHAVDPGATGVTSTDILLYCYYGGMLETGRRRYTRAFDLYLTAIVAPTGVVNAITMACLKKLYLVSLLINGESPSLPKYTSPPVLRAMKSECAAYIELAKVAANASTAAAGAAGCSGAGGANGVSAATVDLAAFATSKSEIWRADGNVGLVRRVVETGSKRNIRAITRTFSSLSAAGVAQRAGLSNPQESEIEILRMIESGEVNARINKRDNMAEFGTPDSDVFASTEAAAKLEELLQRCMELSTVVAAADHSVSCDRAFISKTEVNKNVLGGGGRIDLTPGPSGAMMGSLGGSGEDLPFLGGGSGSGGGGSEGQEGLPMSSPAVELLDNLDDSMF
;
A
#
# COMPACT_ATOMS: atom_id res chain seq x y z
N MET A 1 -38.36 10.56 -0.09
CA MET A 1 -36.92 10.87 -0.27
C MET A 1 -36.45 10.54 -1.67
N GLN A 2 -36.77 9.37 -2.25
CA GLN A 2 -36.33 8.96 -3.59
C GLN A 2 -36.63 9.97 -4.72
N ALA A 3 -37.86 10.50 -4.81
CA ALA A 3 -38.26 11.41 -5.89
C ALA A 3 -37.51 12.76 -5.93
N HIS A 4 -37.05 13.28 -4.78
CA HIS A 4 -36.39 14.59 -4.65
C HIS A 4 -35.06 14.49 -3.91
N SER A 5 -34.32 13.39 -4.11
CA SER A 5 -33.06 13.10 -3.41
C SER A 5 -32.05 14.24 -3.55
N LEU A 6 -32.01 14.90 -4.70
CA LEU A 6 -31.13 16.05 -4.94
C LEU A 6 -31.46 17.24 -4.04
N GLY A 7 -32.74 17.60 -3.87
CA GLY A 7 -33.14 18.71 -2.99
C GLY A 7 -32.81 18.44 -1.53
N TYR A 8 -33.05 17.20 -1.06
CA TYR A 8 -32.68 16.76 0.28
C TYR A 8 -31.16 16.81 0.50
N LEU A 9 -30.36 16.44 -0.50
CA LEU A 9 -28.90 16.51 -0.42
C LEU A 9 -28.43 17.95 -0.13
N TYR A 10 -28.90 18.93 -0.91
CA TYR A 10 -28.51 20.33 -0.71
C TYR A 10 -28.97 20.87 0.65
N LEU A 11 -30.18 20.51 1.10
CA LEU A 11 -30.70 20.95 2.39
C LEU A 11 -29.91 20.36 3.56
N LEU A 12 -29.64 19.05 3.54
CA LEU A 12 -28.88 18.38 4.59
C LEU A 12 -27.43 18.84 4.60
N GLU A 13 -26.80 19.02 3.45
CA GLU A 13 -25.43 19.52 3.37
C GLU A 13 -25.31 20.95 3.92
N ALA A 14 -26.26 21.83 3.57
CA ALA A 14 -26.31 23.18 4.12
C ALA A 14 -26.53 23.17 5.64
N LYS A 15 -27.48 22.36 6.14
CA LYS A 15 -27.70 22.20 7.58
C LYS A 15 -26.44 21.67 8.27
N GLY A 16 -25.76 20.70 7.69
CA GLY A 16 -24.53 20.14 8.22
C GLY A 16 -23.37 21.14 8.28
N ARG A 17 -23.29 22.10 7.34
CA ARG A 17 -22.28 23.16 7.43
C ARG A 17 -22.58 24.21 8.49
N HIS A 18 -23.85 24.58 8.67
CA HIS A 18 -24.24 25.72 9.50
C HIS A 18 -24.68 25.35 10.93
N ALA A 19 -25.12 24.11 11.16
CA ALA A 19 -25.82 23.71 12.38
C ALA A 19 -25.17 22.53 13.11
N CYS A 20 -23.85 22.35 13.00
CA CYS A 20 -23.13 21.30 13.73
C CYS A 20 -22.68 21.81 15.11
N PRO A 21 -23.42 21.55 16.21
CA PRO A 21 -22.92 21.82 17.54
C PRO A 21 -21.67 20.95 17.81
N PRO A 22 -20.74 21.41 18.66
CA PRO A 22 -19.52 20.67 18.99
C PRO A 22 -19.81 19.31 19.65
N GLN A 23 -21.00 19.15 20.24
CA GLN A 23 -21.48 17.92 20.88
C GLN A 23 -22.22 16.97 19.90
N GLY A 24 -22.43 17.40 18.66
CA GLY A 24 -23.15 16.67 17.62
C GLY A 24 -24.67 16.83 17.64
N ASP A 25 -25.32 16.79 16.47
CA ASP A 25 -26.79 16.86 16.30
C ASP A 25 -27.35 15.45 15.99
N ILE A 26 -28.05 14.86 16.96
CA ILE A 26 -28.68 13.53 16.84
C ILE A 26 -29.75 13.52 15.74
N LEU A 27 -30.55 14.57 15.62
CA LEU A 27 -31.63 14.65 14.62
C LEU A 27 -31.04 14.73 13.21
N PHE A 28 -29.96 15.51 13.04
CA PHE A 28 -29.21 15.53 11.79
C PHE A 28 -28.61 14.17 11.46
N PHE A 29 -28.01 13.48 12.44
CA PHE A 29 -27.43 12.16 12.26
C PHE A 29 -28.48 11.14 11.81
N GLU A 30 -29.64 11.08 12.46
CA GLU A 30 -30.72 10.15 12.09
C GLU A 30 -31.33 10.48 10.71
N ALA A 31 -31.57 11.77 10.42
CA ALA A 31 -32.08 12.21 9.13
C ALA A 31 -31.11 11.84 7.99
N THR A 32 -29.81 12.07 8.20
CA THR A 32 -28.77 11.75 7.21
C THR A 32 -28.58 10.25 7.05
N THR A 33 -28.67 9.48 8.13
CA THR A 33 -28.65 8.00 8.09
C THR A 33 -29.77 7.45 7.19
N ARG A 34 -30.99 7.97 7.36
CA ARG A 34 -32.15 7.59 6.53
C ARG A 34 -31.98 8.05 5.09
N PHE A 35 -31.36 9.20 4.86
CA PHE A 35 -31.08 9.68 3.52
C PHE A 35 -30.06 8.81 2.78
N LEU A 36 -28.91 8.50 3.39
CA LEU A 36 -27.84 7.69 2.78
C LEU A 36 -28.27 6.26 2.44
N THR A 37 -29.30 5.74 3.10
CA THR A 37 -29.83 4.39 2.88
C THR A 37 -30.96 4.34 1.85
N LEU A 38 -31.68 5.45 1.63
CA LEU A 38 -32.89 5.51 0.79
C LEU A 38 -32.75 6.41 -0.44
N CYS A 39 -31.62 7.09 -0.62
CA CYS A 39 -31.42 8.04 -1.72
C CYS A 39 -31.40 7.35 -3.09
N ASP A 40 -31.81 8.08 -4.11
CA ASP A 40 -31.71 7.63 -5.50
C ASP A 40 -30.29 7.85 -6.04
N CYS A 41 -29.67 6.78 -6.55
CA CYS A 41 -28.30 6.79 -7.04
C CYS A 41 -28.12 7.74 -8.25
N THR A 42 -29.11 7.83 -9.15
CA THR A 42 -28.99 8.62 -10.38
C THR A 42 -29.00 10.12 -10.09
N GLN A 43 -29.80 10.56 -9.12
CA GLN A 43 -29.86 11.95 -8.69
C GLN A 43 -28.61 12.36 -7.91
N VAL A 44 -28.15 11.51 -7.00
CA VAL A 44 -26.98 11.80 -6.16
C VAL A 44 -25.69 11.94 -6.99
N ARG A 45 -25.50 11.09 -8.00
CA ARG A 45 -24.32 11.15 -8.89
C ARG A 45 -24.20 12.47 -9.65
N ARG A 46 -25.31 13.19 -9.87
CA ARG A 46 -25.28 14.53 -10.50
C ARG A 46 -24.64 15.60 -9.60
N ALA A 47 -24.54 15.35 -8.30
CA ALA A 47 -23.96 16.26 -7.32
C ALA A 47 -22.99 15.52 -6.39
N ALA A 48 -22.06 14.75 -6.97
CA ALA A 48 -21.08 13.92 -6.26
C ALA A 48 -20.29 14.69 -5.18
N VAL A 49 -19.78 15.88 -5.50
CA VAL A 49 -18.99 16.72 -4.57
C VAL A 49 -19.80 17.13 -3.33
N LYS A 50 -21.10 17.41 -3.51
CA LYS A 50 -21.99 17.74 -2.39
C LYS A 50 -22.28 16.52 -1.54
N PHE A 51 -22.44 15.36 -2.19
CA PHE A 51 -22.66 14.08 -1.51
C PHE A 51 -21.45 13.62 -0.69
N THR A 52 -20.24 13.74 -1.24
CA THR A 52 -18.99 13.44 -0.50
C THR A 52 -18.83 14.39 0.68
N SER A 53 -19.08 15.69 0.49
CA SER A 53 -19.07 16.67 1.58
C SER A 53 -20.07 16.33 2.69
N LEU A 54 -21.28 15.88 2.35
CA LEU A 54 -22.27 15.44 3.33
C LEU A 54 -21.80 14.21 4.11
N CYS A 55 -21.19 13.24 3.43
CA CYS A 55 -20.65 12.03 4.07
C CYS A 55 -19.52 12.35 5.06
N SER A 56 -18.64 13.30 4.72
CA SER A 56 -17.57 13.72 5.63
C SER A 56 -18.10 14.45 6.87
N ILE A 57 -19.12 15.30 6.70
CA ILE A 57 -19.81 15.95 7.84
C ILE A 57 -20.53 14.90 8.69
N TYR A 58 -21.21 13.94 8.07
CA TYR A 58 -21.89 12.85 8.76
C TYR A 58 -20.94 11.99 9.60
N ARG A 59 -19.76 11.65 9.06
CA ARG A 59 -18.68 10.99 9.81
C ARG A 59 -18.23 11.85 10.99
N ALA A 60 -17.91 13.12 10.79
CA ALA A 60 -17.47 14.02 11.86
C ALA A 60 -18.50 14.10 13.00
N GLN A 61 -19.79 14.17 12.65
CA GLN A 61 -20.89 14.16 13.61
C GLN A 61 -21.02 12.81 14.34
N ALA A 62 -20.80 11.69 13.66
CA ALA A 62 -20.79 10.37 14.28
C ALA A 62 -19.69 10.25 15.36
N VAL A 63 -18.51 10.83 15.09
CA VAL A 63 -17.40 10.88 16.04
C VAL A 63 -17.73 11.77 17.23
N ALA A 64 -18.28 12.98 16.98
CA ALA A 64 -18.70 13.89 18.05
C ALA A 64 -19.76 13.28 18.98
N LEU A 65 -20.71 12.50 18.42
CA LEU A 65 -21.75 11.80 19.17
C LEU A 65 -21.28 10.49 19.83
N GLY A 66 -20.04 10.04 19.58
CA GLY A 66 -19.56 8.73 20.02
C GLY A 66 -20.28 7.53 19.37
N LYS A 67 -21.03 7.74 18.28
CA LYS A 67 -21.83 6.73 17.58
C LYS A 67 -21.16 6.20 16.30
N THR A 68 -19.84 6.21 16.23
CA THR A 68 -19.05 5.84 15.02
C THR A 68 -19.42 4.48 14.43
N LYS A 69 -19.76 3.48 15.26
CA LYS A 69 -20.22 2.15 14.78
C LYS A 69 -21.48 2.21 13.90
N HIS A 70 -22.41 3.10 14.21
CA HIS A 70 -23.68 3.22 13.48
C HIS A 70 -23.51 3.90 12.11
N CYS A 71 -22.38 4.59 11.90
CA CYS A 71 -22.04 5.30 10.67
C CYS A 71 -21.51 4.36 9.56
N ILE A 72 -21.03 3.16 9.93
CA ILE A 72 -20.34 2.23 9.01
C ILE A 72 -21.27 1.74 7.88
N LEU A 73 -22.45 1.22 8.23
CA LEU A 73 -23.39 0.68 7.23
C LEU A 73 -23.94 1.75 6.26
N PRO A 74 -24.37 2.93 6.75
CA PRO A 74 -24.79 4.03 5.87
C PRO A 74 -23.67 4.50 4.94
N LEU A 75 -22.44 4.64 5.42
CA LEU A 75 -21.29 5.03 4.58
C LEU A 75 -20.96 3.97 3.53
N ARG A 76 -20.99 2.68 3.88
CA ARG A 76 -20.83 1.59 2.90
C ARG A 76 -21.91 1.64 1.81
N THR A 77 -23.15 1.92 2.20
CA THR A 77 -24.25 2.10 1.25
C THR A 77 -23.99 3.31 0.35
N ALA A 78 -23.55 4.43 0.94
CA ALA A 78 -23.20 5.64 0.21
C ALA A 78 -22.12 5.40 -0.86
N ILE A 79 -21.07 4.60 -0.55
CA ILE A 79 -20.04 4.20 -1.52
C ILE A 79 -20.68 3.51 -2.73
N LYS A 80 -21.53 2.51 -2.51
CA LYS A 80 -22.23 1.78 -3.59
C LYS A 80 -23.21 2.66 -4.37
N THR A 81 -23.82 3.65 -3.73
CA THR A 81 -24.69 4.59 -4.45
C THR A 81 -23.89 5.51 -5.38
N LEU A 82 -22.73 6.00 -4.93
CA LEU A 82 -21.91 6.94 -5.68
C LEU A 82 -21.11 6.24 -6.79
N CYS A 83 -20.48 5.10 -6.49
CA CYS A 83 -19.63 4.35 -7.41
C CYS A 83 -20.46 3.27 -8.16
N PRO A 84 -20.79 3.44 -9.45
CA PRO A 84 -21.52 2.42 -10.22
C PRO A 84 -20.66 1.21 -10.60
N THR A 85 -19.36 1.42 -10.79
CA THR A 85 -18.40 0.38 -11.17
C THR A 85 -17.68 -0.12 -9.93
N PRO A 86 -17.61 -1.45 -9.70
CA PRO A 86 -16.78 -2.01 -8.64
C PRO A 86 -15.32 -1.62 -8.91
N GLY A 87 -14.63 -1.10 -7.90
CA GLY A 87 -13.25 -0.62 -8.03
C GLY A 87 -13.06 0.87 -8.40
N ALA A 88 -14.13 1.67 -8.42
CA ALA A 88 -14.00 3.13 -8.49
C ALA A 88 -13.71 3.75 -7.12
N ILE A 89 -12.61 4.50 -7.00
CA ILE A 89 -12.25 5.20 -5.75
C ILE A 89 -13.11 6.46 -5.60
N SER A 90 -13.55 6.74 -4.37
CA SER A 90 -14.24 7.97 -4.00
C SER A 90 -13.77 8.47 -2.63
N PRO A 91 -13.89 9.77 -2.30
CA PRO A 91 -13.46 10.31 -1.00
C PRO A 91 -14.17 9.63 0.19
N ILE A 92 -15.38 9.11 -0.03
CA ILE A 92 -16.19 8.39 0.96
C ILE A 92 -15.44 7.15 1.50
N HIS A 93 -14.56 6.54 0.70
CA HIS A 93 -13.77 5.39 1.15
C HIS A 93 -12.83 5.78 2.30
N ALA A 94 -12.17 6.94 2.22
CA ALA A 94 -11.30 7.43 3.28
C ALA A 94 -12.09 7.69 4.57
N ASP A 95 -13.25 8.36 4.46
CA ASP A 95 -14.15 8.62 5.59
C ASP A 95 -14.67 7.29 6.22
N PHE A 96 -15.04 6.32 5.39
CA PHE A 96 -15.50 5.00 5.82
C PHE A 96 -14.40 4.20 6.53
N PHE A 97 -13.18 4.18 5.99
CA PHE A 97 -12.05 3.49 6.62
C PHE A 97 -11.67 4.14 7.94
N GLN A 98 -11.67 5.47 8.01
CA GLN A 98 -11.44 6.18 9.27
C GLN A 98 -12.51 5.82 10.31
N ALA A 99 -13.79 5.75 9.93
CA ALA A 99 -14.86 5.33 10.83
C ALA A 99 -14.66 3.88 11.31
N CYS A 100 -14.23 2.96 10.45
CA CYS A 100 -13.94 1.58 10.81
C CYS A 100 -12.77 1.47 11.80
N LEU A 101 -11.70 2.26 11.60
CA LEU A 101 -10.56 2.35 12.50
C LEU A 101 -10.97 2.87 13.89
N LEU A 102 -11.69 3.99 13.94
CA LEU A 102 -12.18 4.59 15.19
C LEU A 102 -13.15 3.66 15.94
N ALA A 103 -13.99 2.93 15.22
CA ALA A 103 -14.93 1.96 15.79
C ALA A 103 -14.29 0.62 16.19
N LYS A 104 -13.02 0.39 15.80
CA LYS A 104 -12.30 -0.90 15.90
C LYS A 104 -13.04 -2.07 15.22
N CYS A 105 -13.75 -1.78 14.14
CA CYS A 105 -14.56 -2.75 13.39
C CYS A 105 -13.89 -3.09 12.05
N TYR A 106 -12.74 -3.75 12.08
CA TYR A 106 -11.92 -4.03 10.89
C TYR A 106 -12.60 -4.97 9.88
N SER A 107 -13.39 -5.92 10.35
CA SER A 107 -14.10 -6.88 9.48
C SER A 107 -15.12 -6.21 8.56
N ALA A 108 -15.67 -5.06 8.95
CA ALA A 108 -16.64 -4.34 8.12
C ALA A 108 -16.03 -3.77 6.83
N ALA A 109 -14.71 -3.54 6.81
CA ALA A 109 -14.02 -3.00 5.65
C ALA A 109 -13.56 -4.07 4.65
N GLU A 110 -13.71 -5.35 4.99
CA GLU A 110 -13.23 -6.47 4.17
C GLU A 110 -13.79 -6.44 2.75
N GLU A 111 -15.10 -6.28 2.62
CA GLU A 111 -15.80 -6.30 1.33
C GLU A 111 -15.23 -5.24 0.38
N ILE A 112 -15.01 -4.03 0.89
CA ILE A 112 -14.50 -2.90 0.10
C ILE A 112 -13.00 -3.06 -0.22
N LEU A 113 -12.20 -3.60 0.70
CA LEU A 113 -10.75 -3.75 0.49
C LEU A 113 -10.38 -4.94 -0.42
N GLN A 114 -11.27 -5.93 -0.51
CA GLN A 114 -11.14 -7.04 -1.45
C GLN A 114 -11.44 -6.61 -2.89
N GLU A 115 -12.34 -5.65 -3.09
CA GLU A 115 -12.57 -5.03 -4.40
C GLU A 115 -11.29 -4.27 -4.84
N GLU A 116 -10.62 -4.74 -5.89
CA GLU A 116 -9.39 -4.09 -6.37
C GLU A 116 -9.72 -2.76 -7.05
N ALA A 117 -9.31 -1.67 -6.42
CA ALA A 117 -9.53 -0.33 -6.94
C ALA A 117 -8.62 -0.06 -8.15
N HIS A 118 -9.22 0.22 -9.30
CA HIS A 118 -8.52 0.41 -10.58
C HIS A 118 -9.01 1.63 -11.36
N ALA A 119 -10.18 2.18 -11.02
CA ALA A 119 -10.76 3.34 -11.70
C ALA A 119 -10.75 4.57 -10.80
N VAL A 120 -10.25 5.69 -11.32
CA VAL A 120 -10.31 7.00 -10.68
C VAL A 120 -10.90 7.98 -11.68
N ASP A 121 -12.10 8.47 -11.40
CA ASP A 121 -12.76 9.50 -12.21
C ASP A 121 -13.03 10.74 -11.34
N PRO A 122 -12.16 11.76 -11.40
CA PRO A 122 -12.34 13.00 -10.65
C PRO A 122 -13.64 13.72 -10.99
N GLY A 123 -14.15 13.60 -12.22
CA GLY A 123 -15.39 14.25 -12.67
C GLY A 123 -16.63 13.60 -12.07
N ALA A 124 -16.66 12.27 -11.97
CA ALA A 124 -17.79 11.53 -11.41
C ALA A 124 -17.79 11.47 -9.87
N THR A 125 -16.62 11.49 -9.22
CA THR A 125 -16.50 11.22 -7.78
C THR A 125 -15.97 12.40 -6.97
N GLY A 126 -15.36 13.40 -7.61
CA GLY A 126 -14.72 14.53 -6.92
C GLY A 126 -13.45 14.15 -6.17
N VAL A 127 -12.78 13.04 -6.54
CA VAL A 127 -11.55 12.56 -5.89
C VAL A 127 -10.41 13.54 -6.08
N THR A 128 -9.72 13.82 -4.97
CA THR A 128 -8.45 14.55 -4.95
C THR A 128 -7.28 13.59 -4.74
N SER A 129 -6.06 14.04 -5.03
CA SER A 129 -4.84 13.26 -4.79
C SER A 129 -4.66 12.87 -3.33
N THR A 130 -5.08 13.73 -2.40
CA THR A 130 -5.06 13.45 -0.96
C THR A 130 -6.00 12.32 -0.57
N ASP A 131 -7.17 12.21 -1.21
CA ASP A 131 -8.14 11.16 -0.90
C ASP A 131 -7.61 9.77 -1.27
N ILE A 132 -6.86 9.67 -2.37
CA ILE A 132 -6.20 8.42 -2.80
C ILE A 132 -5.12 8.03 -1.79
N LEU A 133 -4.32 9.00 -1.31
CA LEU A 133 -3.31 8.73 -0.30
C LEU A 133 -3.95 8.28 1.03
N LEU A 134 -5.04 8.91 1.44
CA LEU A 134 -5.79 8.52 2.65
C LEU A 134 -6.46 7.16 2.50
N TYR A 135 -7.00 6.84 1.32
CA TYR A 135 -7.53 5.52 0.99
C TYR A 135 -6.48 4.44 1.21
N CYS A 136 -5.29 4.60 0.61
CA CYS A 136 -4.19 3.66 0.74
C CYS A 136 -3.66 3.57 2.18
N TYR A 137 -3.53 4.70 2.86
CA TYR A 137 -3.02 4.75 4.24
C TYR A 137 -3.97 4.05 5.22
N TYR A 138 -5.25 4.44 5.25
CA TYR A 138 -6.23 3.84 6.16
C TYR A 138 -6.55 2.39 5.77
N GLY A 139 -6.62 2.09 4.48
CA GLY A 139 -6.77 0.72 3.99
C GLY A 139 -5.61 -0.18 4.43
N GLY A 140 -4.37 0.31 4.31
CA GLY A 140 -3.18 -0.39 4.80
C GLY A 140 -3.23 -0.64 6.31
N MET A 141 -3.69 0.33 7.10
CA MET A 141 -3.85 0.17 8.55
C MET A 141 -4.90 -0.88 8.92
N LEU A 142 -6.04 -0.86 8.24
CA LEU A 142 -7.10 -1.85 8.44
C LEU A 142 -6.59 -3.26 8.14
N GLU A 143 -5.91 -3.47 7.00
CA GLU A 143 -5.33 -4.77 6.65
C GLU A 143 -4.19 -5.20 7.59
N THR A 144 -3.41 -4.24 8.10
CA THR A 144 -2.39 -4.52 9.13
C THR A 144 -3.04 -4.99 10.43
N GLY A 145 -4.12 -4.35 10.88
CA GLY A 145 -4.91 -4.80 12.04
C GLY A 145 -5.56 -6.17 11.84
N ARG A 146 -5.91 -6.52 10.60
CA ARG A 146 -6.43 -7.84 10.21
C ARG A 146 -5.33 -8.90 10.00
N ARG A 147 -4.05 -8.54 10.20
CA ARG A 147 -2.86 -9.39 9.98
C ARG A 147 -2.67 -9.87 8.54
N ARG A 148 -3.29 -9.19 7.56
CA ARG A 148 -3.08 -9.42 6.13
C ARG A 148 -1.93 -8.54 5.63
N TYR A 149 -0.73 -8.83 6.12
CA TYR A 149 0.44 -7.96 5.92
C TYR A 149 0.81 -7.79 4.44
N THR A 150 0.62 -8.81 3.60
CA THR A 150 0.91 -8.74 2.15
C THR A 150 0.06 -7.67 1.46
N ARG A 151 -1.26 -7.67 1.71
CA ARG A 151 -2.16 -6.66 1.13
C ARG A 151 -1.89 -5.27 1.72
N ALA A 152 -1.59 -5.18 3.01
CA ALA A 152 -1.20 -3.92 3.64
C ALA A 152 0.07 -3.34 3.00
N PHE A 153 1.06 -4.19 2.70
CA PHE A 153 2.29 -3.80 2.02
C PHE A 153 1.98 -3.17 0.64
N ASP A 154 1.13 -3.82 -0.16
CA ASP A 154 0.76 -3.31 -1.49
C ASP A 154 0.07 -1.95 -1.41
N LEU A 155 -0.83 -1.75 -0.43
CA LEU A 155 -1.52 -0.47 -0.22
C LEU A 155 -0.56 0.65 0.20
N TYR A 156 0.33 0.38 1.17
CA TYR A 156 1.34 1.35 1.56
C TYR A 156 2.31 1.67 0.41
N LEU A 157 2.73 0.66 -0.35
CA LEU A 157 3.59 0.85 -1.52
C LEU A 157 2.92 1.73 -2.57
N THR A 158 1.63 1.51 -2.83
CA THR A 158 0.84 2.32 -3.77
C THR A 158 0.82 3.79 -3.36
N ALA A 159 0.69 4.10 -2.06
CA ALA A 159 0.75 5.47 -1.56
C ALA A 159 2.13 6.12 -1.74
N ILE A 160 3.22 5.35 -1.56
CA ILE A 160 4.60 5.83 -1.64
C ILE A 160 5.02 6.11 -3.08
N VAL A 161 4.54 5.28 -4.00
CA VAL A 161 4.92 5.35 -5.41
C VAL A 161 4.05 6.34 -6.20
N ALA A 162 2.96 6.84 -5.60
CA ALA A 162 2.17 7.93 -6.14
C ALA A 162 3.09 9.13 -6.50
N PRO A 163 2.97 9.72 -7.71
CA PRO A 163 3.79 10.86 -8.11
C PRO A 163 3.54 12.08 -7.21
N THR A 164 4.57 12.56 -6.54
CA THR A 164 4.50 13.72 -5.64
C THR A 164 5.64 14.70 -5.89
N GLY A 165 5.32 15.98 -6.04
CA GLY A 165 6.32 17.05 -6.12
C GLY A 165 6.90 17.45 -4.76
N VAL A 166 6.10 17.33 -3.70
CA VAL A 166 6.45 17.62 -2.30
C VAL A 166 6.14 16.40 -1.45
N VAL A 167 6.92 16.19 -0.40
CA VAL A 167 6.73 15.06 0.51
C VAL A 167 5.56 15.35 1.45
N ASN A 168 4.59 14.43 1.51
CA ASN A 168 3.42 14.56 2.36
C ASN A 168 3.61 13.78 3.69
N ALA A 169 3.03 14.26 4.78
CA ALA A 169 3.04 13.55 6.06
C ALA A 169 2.44 12.13 5.96
N ILE A 170 1.36 11.98 5.17
CA ILE A 170 0.69 10.69 4.92
C ILE A 170 1.67 9.71 4.26
N THR A 171 2.41 10.16 3.24
CA THR A 171 3.39 9.29 2.54
C THR A 171 4.53 8.87 3.46
N MET A 172 4.95 9.74 4.39
CA MET A 172 5.97 9.40 5.38
C MET A 172 5.47 8.40 6.41
N ALA A 173 4.23 8.55 6.90
CA ALA A 173 3.61 7.58 7.79
C ALA A 173 3.45 6.21 7.11
N CYS A 174 3.05 6.16 5.83
CA CYS A 174 3.02 4.94 5.02
C CYS A 174 4.40 4.28 4.94
N LEU A 175 5.44 5.08 4.68
CA LEU A 175 6.81 4.59 4.52
C LEU A 175 7.35 3.95 5.81
N LYS A 176 7.18 4.62 6.96
CA LYS A 176 7.56 4.07 8.27
C LYS A 176 6.87 2.73 8.55
N LYS A 177 5.55 2.66 8.30
CA LYS A 177 4.76 1.43 8.46
C LYS A 177 5.14 0.35 7.44
N LEU A 178 5.51 0.71 6.20
CA LEU A 178 5.97 -0.22 5.17
C LEU A 178 7.23 -0.99 5.63
N TYR A 179 8.20 -0.31 6.26
CA TYR A 179 9.38 -0.98 6.82
C TYR A 179 8.99 -2.03 7.87
N LEU A 180 8.11 -1.68 8.80
CA LEU A 180 7.66 -2.62 9.84
C LEU A 180 6.90 -3.81 9.24
N VAL A 181 5.98 -3.56 8.31
CA VAL A 181 5.22 -4.61 7.62
C VAL A 181 6.14 -5.51 6.80
N SER A 182 7.13 -4.96 6.09
CA SER A 182 8.14 -5.74 5.36
C SER A 182 8.92 -6.68 6.29
N LEU A 183 9.29 -6.19 7.47
CA LEU A 183 9.96 -7.00 8.49
C LEU A 183 9.06 -8.11 9.05
N LEU A 184 7.75 -7.89 9.12
CA LEU A 184 6.79 -8.92 9.56
C LEU A 184 6.58 -10.03 8.51
N ILE A 185 6.67 -9.70 7.21
CA ILE A 185 6.44 -10.67 6.12
C ILE A 185 7.70 -11.51 5.88
N ASN A 186 8.78 -10.85 5.44
CA ASN A 186 9.98 -11.50 4.93
C ASN A 186 11.18 -11.34 5.88
N GLY A 187 11.14 -10.39 6.81
CA GLY A 187 12.29 -10.04 7.64
C GLY A 187 13.37 -9.25 6.91
N GLU A 188 13.07 -8.77 5.70
CA GLU A 188 13.98 -8.00 4.87
C GLU A 188 13.52 -6.53 4.75
N SER A 189 14.47 -5.65 4.40
CA SER A 189 14.17 -4.27 4.04
C SER A 189 13.33 -4.20 2.76
N PRO A 190 12.32 -3.32 2.66
CA PRO A 190 11.49 -3.20 1.47
C PRO A 190 12.32 -2.73 0.26
N SER A 191 12.20 -3.44 -0.86
CA SER A 191 12.75 -2.98 -2.15
C SER A 191 11.76 -2.05 -2.83
N LEU A 192 12.06 -0.77 -2.91
CA LEU A 192 11.21 0.20 -3.59
C LEU A 192 11.38 0.14 -5.12
N PRO A 193 10.30 0.27 -5.91
CA PRO A 193 10.39 0.32 -7.37
C PRO A 193 11.18 1.54 -7.88
N LYS A 194 11.81 1.40 -9.05
CA LYS A 194 12.64 2.45 -9.68
C LYS A 194 11.87 3.74 -10.00
N TYR A 195 10.56 3.64 -10.16
CA TYR A 195 9.68 4.77 -10.50
C TYR A 195 9.16 5.53 -9.28
N THR A 196 9.69 5.26 -8.08
CA THR A 196 9.37 6.03 -6.86
C THR A 196 9.87 7.48 -6.99
N SER A 197 9.08 8.43 -6.48
CA SER A 197 9.38 9.85 -6.63
C SER A 197 10.71 10.24 -5.92
N PRO A 198 11.61 10.99 -6.57
CA PRO A 198 12.91 11.39 -5.98
C PRO A 198 12.84 12.16 -4.64
N PRO A 199 11.84 13.05 -4.41
CA PRO A 199 11.68 13.69 -3.10
C PRO A 199 11.48 12.69 -1.96
N VAL A 200 10.67 11.66 -2.18
CA VAL A 200 10.39 10.62 -1.17
C VAL A 200 11.63 9.78 -0.88
N LEU A 201 12.42 9.44 -1.91
CA LEU A 201 13.69 8.71 -1.72
C LEU A 201 14.73 9.49 -0.90
N ARG A 202 14.73 10.84 -1.01
CA ARG A 202 15.59 11.70 -0.19
C ARG A 202 15.11 11.77 1.25
N ALA A 203 13.81 12.03 1.47
CA ALA A 203 13.21 12.12 2.79
C ALA A 203 13.27 10.78 3.56
N MET A 204 13.19 9.65 2.86
CA MET A 204 13.34 8.32 3.43
C MET A 204 14.62 8.17 4.26
N LYS A 205 15.75 8.69 3.75
CA LYS A 205 17.05 8.50 4.41
C LYS A 205 17.17 9.29 5.72
N SER A 206 16.58 10.49 5.78
CA SER A 206 16.64 11.33 6.98
C SER A 206 15.56 10.96 8.00
N GLU A 207 14.29 10.86 7.56
CA GLU A 207 13.12 10.71 8.44
C GLU A 207 12.88 9.27 8.90
N CYS A 208 13.28 8.28 8.09
CA CYS A 208 13.09 6.86 8.40
C CYS A 208 14.37 6.18 8.91
N ALA A 209 15.40 6.94 9.29
CA ALA A 209 16.70 6.40 9.71
C ALA A 209 16.56 5.35 10.83
N ALA A 210 15.70 5.59 11.82
CA ALA A 210 15.45 4.63 12.90
C ALA A 210 14.87 3.30 12.41
N TYR A 211 13.93 3.34 11.45
CA TYR A 211 13.28 2.16 10.86
C TYR A 211 14.22 1.39 9.94
N ILE A 212 15.06 2.10 9.18
CA ILE A 212 16.09 1.50 8.33
C ILE A 212 17.12 0.75 9.20
N GLU A 213 17.59 1.37 10.28
CA GLU A 213 18.51 0.72 11.21
C GLU A 213 17.85 -0.48 11.91
N LEU A 214 16.58 -0.38 12.32
CA LEU A 214 15.83 -1.51 12.85
C LEU A 214 15.80 -2.68 11.84
N ALA A 215 15.56 -2.39 10.57
CA ALA A 215 15.53 -3.39 9.51
C ALA A 215 16.90 -4.05 9.29
N LYS A 216 17.99 -3.29 9.36
CA LYS A 216 19.36 -3.83 9.28
C LYS A 216 19.68 -4.75 10.46
N VAL A 217 19.36 -4.34 11.69
CA VAL A 217 19.57 -5.17 12.90
C VAL A 217 18.78 -6.47 12.78
N ALA A 218 17.51 -6.38 12.35
CA ALA A 218 16.67 -7.54 12.10
C ALA A 218 17.22 -8.48 11.01
N ALA A 219 17.73 -7.94 9.90
CA ALA A 219 18.33 -8.73 8.83
C ALA A 219 19.60 -9.45 9.31
N ASN A 220 20.48 -8.74 10.03
CA ASN A 220 21.72 -9.31 10.59
C ASN A 220 21.45 -10.46 11.58
N ALA A 221 20.39 -10.36 12.38
CA ALA A 221 19.99 -11.44 13.28
C ALA A 221 19.60 -12.71 12.50
N SER A 222 18.86 -12.55 11.40
CA SER A 222 18.44 -13.68 10.56
C SER A 222 19.60 -14.34 9.80
N THR A 223 20.57 -13.56 9.31
CA THR A 223 21.75 -14.10 8.62
C THR A 223 22.69 -14.80 9.60
N ALA A 224 22.84 -14.30 10.82
CA ALA A 224 23.58 -14.98 11.88
C ALA A 224 22.94 -16.33 12.27
N ALA A 225 21.61 -16.38 12.36
CA ALA A 225 20.89 -17.62 12.63
C ALA A 225 21.09 -18.67 11.52
N ALA A 226 21.12 -18.24 10.25
CA ALA A 226 21.33 -19.11 9.09
C ALA A 226 22.79 -19.57 8.90
N GLY A 227 23.77 -18.69 9.21
CA GLY A 227 25.18 -18.83 8.86
C GLY A 227 26.11 -19.47 9.92
N ALA A 228 25.60 -19.87 11.09
CA ALA A 228 26.40 -20.49 12.15
C ALA A 228 26.80 -21.97 11.86
N ALA A 229 27.35 -22.23 10.67
CA ALA A 229 27.87 -23.52 10.21
C ALA A 229 29.36 -23.47 9.82
N GLY A 230 30.11 -22.43 10.23
CA GLY A 230 31.50 -22.25 9.82
C GLY A 230 32.41 -21.59 10.85
N CYS A 231 32.39 -22.01 12.11
CA CYS A 231 33.51 -21.76 13.03
C CYS A 231 33.57 -22.87 14.10
N SER A 232 34.25 -23.96 13.77
CA SER A 232 34.87 -24.83 14.77
C SER A 232 36.02 -24.08 15.40
N GLY A 233 35.79 -23.48 16.57
CA GLY A 233 36.81 -22.82 17.37
C GLY A 233 36.25 -22.54 18.75
N ALA A 234 36.79 -23.22 19.76
CA ALA A 234 36.40 -23.09 21.15
C ALA A 234 36.46 -21.62 21.61
N GLY A 235 35.30 -21.04 21.94
CA GLY A 235 35.19 -19.72 22.56
C GLY A 235 34.07 -18.88 21.94
N GLY A 236 32.85 -18.99 22.48
CA GLY A 236 31.76 -18.09 22.07
C GLY A 236 30.35 -18.56 22.37
N ALA A 237 30.06 -18.94 23.62
CA ALA A 237 28.69 -19.26 24.06
C ALA A 237 27.72 -18.04 24.07
N ASN A 238 28.19 -16.84 23.69
CA ASN A 238 27.44 -15.57 23.78
C ASN A 238 26.96 -14.99 22.43
N GLY A 239 27.14 -15.66 21.30
CA GLY A 239 26.98 -15.03 19.98
C GLY A 239 25.55 -14.81 19.48
N VAL A 240 24.57 -15.63 19.89
CA VAL A 240 23.24 -15.65 19.22
C VAL A 240 22.06 -15.32 20.14
N SER A 241 22.16 -15.61 21.45
CA SER A 241 21.27 -14.99 22.44
C SER A 241 21.46 -13.47 22.54
N ALA A 242 22.64 -12.96 22.16
CA ALA A 242 22.90 -11.53 22.03
C ALA A 242 22.09 -10.90 20.88
N ALA A 243 21.91 -11.56 19.73
CA ALA A 243 21.31 -10.93 18.56
C ALA A 243 19.79 -10.68 18.68
N THR A 244 19.04 -11.53 19.38
CA THR A 244 17.63 -11.26 19.72
C THR A 244 17.51 -10.21 20.82
N VAL A 245 18.44 -10.22 21.79
CA VAL A 245 18.59 -9.18 22.81
C VAL A 245 18.95 -7.83 22.19
N ASP A 246 19.72 -7.80 21.11
CA ASP A 246 20.11 -6.59 20.39
C ASP A 246 18.90 -5.92 19.71
N LEU A 247 18.00 -6.70 19.10
CA LEU A 247 16.79 -6.15 18.49
C LEU A 247 15.82 -5.59 19.55
N ALA A 248 15.63 -6.30 20.66
CA ALA A 248 14.79 -5.85 21.76
C ALA A 248 15.39 -4.61 22.49
N ALA A 249 16.71 -4.60 22.70
CA ALA A 249 17.43 -3.48 23.28
C ALA A 249 17.36 -2.23 22.37
N PHE A 250 17.53 -2.41 21.06
CA PHE A 250 17.40 -1.33 20.08
C PHE A 250 15.97 -0.77 20.03
N ALA A 251 14.96 -1.64 20.05
CA ALA A 251 13.56 -1.24 20.11
C ALA A 251 13.28 -0.40 21.38
N THR A 252 13.84 -0.80 22.51
CA THR A 252 13.68 -0.08 23.79
C THR A 252 14.41 1.27 23.79
N SER A 253 15.63 1.31 23.24
CA SER A 253 16.45 2.52 23.15
C SER A 253 15.80 3.65 22.35
N LYS A 254 15.01 3.32 21.32
CA LYS A 254 14.33 4.30 20.46
C LYS A 254 12.82 4.40 20.73
N SER A 255 12.37 4.00 21.91
CA SER A 255 10.94 3.94 22.28
C SER A 255 10.17 5.24 22.12
N GLU A 256 10.82 6.39 22.34
CA GLU A 256 10.21 7.71 22.16
C GLU A 256 9.84 8.00 20.69
N ILE A 257 10.68 7.56 19.74
CA ILE A 257 10.44 7.72 18.31
C ILE A 257 9.24 6.88 17.88
N TRP A 258 9.16 5.63 18.37
CA TRP A 258 8.04 4.75 18.04
C TRP A 258 6.72 5.25 18.62
N ARG A 259 6.76 5.85 19.82
CA ARG A 259 5.59 6.45 20.47
C ARG A 259 5.12 7.70 19.75
N ALA A 260 6.04 8.58 19.36
CA ALA A 260 5.71 9.76 18.57
C ALA A 260 5.07 9.40 17.22
N ASP A 261 5.49 8.28 16.61
CA ASP A 261 4.94 7.80 15.34
C ASP A 261 3.73 6.86 15.48
N GLY A 262 3.26 6.58 16.69
CA GLY A 262 2.17 5.63 16.97
C GLY A 262 2.49 4.15 16.71
N ASN A 263 3.72 3.80 16.30
CA ASN A 263 4.03 2.46 15.79
C ASN A 263 4.56 1.47 16.86
N VAL A 264 4.42 1.77 18.16
CA VAL A 264 5.01 0.99 19.27
C VAL A 264 4.60 -0.48 19.20
N GLY A 265 3.31 -0.75 19.00
CA GLY A 265 2.80 -2.11 18.99
C GLY A 265 3.23 -2.91 17.75
N LEU A 266 3.41 -2.27 16.59
CA LEU A 266 4.02 -2.90 15.42
C LEU A 266 5.49 -3.25 15.65
N VAL A 267 6.26 -2.36 16.30
CA VAL A 267 7.65 -2.64 16.66
C VAL A 267 7.74 -3.81 17.64
N ARG A 268 6.86 -3.85 18.65
CA ARG A 268 6.74 -5.00 19.57
C ARG A 268 6.48 -6.29 18.80
N ARG A 269 5.55 -6.26 17.83
CA ARG A 269 5.25 -7.40 16.97
C ARG A 269 6.45 -7.86 16.13
N VAL A 270 7.27 -6.93 15.65
CA VAL A 270 8.50 -7.24 14.91
C VAL A 270 9.53 -7.95 15.81
N VAL A 271 9.64 -7.53 17.07
CA VAL A 271 10.51 -8.19 18.06
C VAL A 271 9.99 -9.60 18.38
N GLU A 272 8.69 -9.75 18.66
CA GLU A 272 8.05 -11.05 18.93
C GLU A 272 8.19 -12.04 17.78
N THR A 273 8.04 -11.57 16.53
CA THR A 273 8.19 -12.42 15.34
C THR A 273 9.66 -12.66 14.96
N GLY A 274 10.62 -12.07 15.67
CA GLY A 274 12.06 -12.25 15.42
C GLY A 274 12.51 -13.71 15.54
N SER A 275 12.08 -14.42 16.58
CA SER A 275 12.39 -15.84 16.79
C SER A 275 11.84 -16.72 15.66
N LYS A 276 10.58 -16.49 15.25
CA LYS A 276 9.95 -17.16 14.11
C LYS A 276 10.72 -16.95 12.81
N ARG A 277 11.17 -15.72 12.56
CA ARG A 277 11.99 -15.38 11.38
C ARG A 277 13.32 -16.12 11.38
N ASN A 278 13.98 -16.19 12.53
CA ASN A 278 15.22 -16.95 12.68
C ASN A 278 15.00 -18.45 12.43
N ILE A 279 13.90 -19.03 12.94
CA ILE A 279 13.54 -20.43 12.67
C ILE A 279 13.31 -20.68 11.18
N ARG A 280 12.58 -19.80 10.47
CA ARG A 280 12.41 -19.90 9.00
C ARG A 280 13.73 -19.79 8.24
N ALA A 281 14.69 -19.02 8.75
CA ALA A 281 16.02 -18.93 8.15
C ALA A 281 16.80 -20.25 8.33
N ILE A 282 16.69 -20.87 9.51
CA ILE A 282 17.29 -22.19 9.82
C ILE A 282 16.71 -23.28 8.91
N THR A 283 15.40 -23.29 8.66
CA THR A 283 14.76 -24.31 7.80
C THR A 283 15.19 -24.22 6.34
N ARG A 284 15.74 -23.08 5.90
CA ARG A 284 16.28 -22.91 4.53
C ARG A 284 17.69 -23.50 4.38
N THR A 285 18.47 -23.58 5.47
CA THR A 285 19.88 -23.99 5.42
C THR A 285 20.13 -25.38 6.02
N PHE A 286 19.27 -25.84 6.92
CA PHE A 286 19.40 -27.14 7.58
C PHE A 286 18.23 -28.06 7.21
N SER A 287 18.54 -29.30 6.83
CA SER A 287 17.54 -30.37 6.68
C SER A 287 17.13 -30.97 8.03
N SER A 288 18.04 -31.00 9.00
CA SER A 288 17.77 -31.47 10.36
C SER A 288 18.63 -30.70 11.36
N LEU A 289 18.06 -30.31 12.50
CA LEU A 289 18.79 -29.65 13.59
C LEU A 289 18.26 -30.07 14.96
N SER A 290 19.13 -30.18 15.95
CA SER A 290 18.71 -30.47 17.33
C SER A 290 17.88 -29.32 17.92
N ALA A 291 16.93 -29.63 18.80
CA ALA A 291 16.09 -28.62 19.46
C ALA A 291 16.94 -27.57 20.23
N ALA A 292 18.06 -27.99 20.82
CA ALA A 292 19.03 -27.11 21.46
C ALA A 292 19.78 -26.21 20.45
N GLY A 293 20.16 -26.75 19.29
CA GLY A 293 20.76 -25.97 18.21
C GLY A 293 19.79 -24.95 17.61
N VAL A 294 18.50 -25.29 17.51
CA VAL A 294 17.45 -24.33 17.13
C VAL A 294 17.29 -23.26 18.20
N ALA A 295 17.21 -23.62 19.48
CA ALA A 295 17.05 -22.65 20.57
C ALA A 295 18.20 -21.64 20.60
N GLN A 296 19.44 -22.14 20.52
CA GLN A 296 20.62 -21.28 20.48
C GLN A 296 20.60 -20.33 19.29
N ARG A 297 20.27 -20.83 18.08
CA ARG A 297 20.29 -20.02 16.85
C ARG A 297 19.10 -19.09 16.69
N ALA A 298 17.94 -19.45 17.24
CA ALA A 298 16.74 -18.63 17.22
C ALA A 298 16.75 -17.56 18.33
N GLY A 299 17.68 -17.66 19.30
CA GLY A 299 17.76 -16.77 20.45
C GLY A 299 16.68 -17.06 21.50
N LEU A 300 16.29 -18.33 21.65
CA LEU A 300 15.36 -18.82 22.66
C LEU A 300 16.12 -19.33 23.88
N SER A 301 15.49 -19.27 25.05
CA SER A 301 16.15 -19.53 26.33
C SER A 301 16.36 -21.03 26.55
N ASN A 302 15.39 -21.84 26.11
CA ASN A 302 15.33 -23.27 26.42
C ASN A 302 15.06 -24.12 25.17
N PRO A 303 15.59 -25.36 25.12
CA PRO A 303 15.25 -26.33 24.06
C PRO A 303 13.78 -26.74 24.07
N GLN A 304 13.10 -26.68 25.22
CA GLN A 304 11.66 -26.93 25.30
C GLN A 304 10.85 -25.79 24.65
N GLU A 305 11.35 -24.55 24.77
CA GLU A 305 10.71 -23.38 24.19
C GLU A 305 10.83 -23.40 22.66
N SER A 306 11.95 -23.88 22.11
CA SER A 306 12.09 -24.09 20.67
C SER A 306 11.17 -25.17 20.13
N GLU A 307 10.96 -26.28 20.85
CA GLU A 307 9.98 -27.29 20.46
C GLU A 307 8.55 -26.73 20.41
N ILE A 308 8.14 -25.98 21.45
CA ILE A 308 6.82 -25.36 21.50
C ILE A 308 6.65 -24.36 20.34
N GLU A 309 7.66 -23.54 20.06
CA GLU A 309 7.57 -22.55 18.99
C GLU A 309 7.56 -23.21 17.60
N ILE A 310 8.36 -24.27 17.38
CA ILE A 310 8.29 -25.07 16.14
C ILE A 310 6.90 -25.69 15.98
N LEU A 311 6.32 -26.27 17.03
CA LEU A 311 4.97 -26.84 16.99
C LEU A 311 3.92 -25.79 16.61
N ARG A 312 3.98 -24.60 17.20
CA ARG A 312 3.09 -23.48 16.83
C ARG A 312 3.26 -23.08 15.37
N MET A 313 4.49 -23.06 14.87
CA MET A 313 4.78 -22.73 13.47
C MET A 313 4.29 -23.81 12.49
N ILE A 314 4.28 -25.09 12.89
CA ILE A 314 3.68 -26.20 12.13
C ILE A 314 2.15 -26.06 12.11
N GLU A 315 1.52 -25.82 13.27
CA GLU A 315 0.07 -25.63 13.38
C GLU A 315 -0.43 -24.42 12.57
N SER A 316 0.34 -23.34 12.52
CA SER A 316 0.01 -22.17 11.69
C SER A 316 0.34 -22.36 10.21
N GLY A 317 0.93 -23.49 9.80
CA GLY A 317 1.36 -23.77 8.43
C GLY A 317 2.52 -22.88 7.95
N GLU A 318 3.28 -22.27 8.86
CA GLU A 318 4.39 -21.37 8.53
C GLU A 318 5.68 -22.15 8.19
N VAL A 319 5.84 -23.37 8.74
CA VAL A 319 7.01 -24.24 8.54
C VAL A 319 6.56 -25.69 8.41
N ASN A 320 7.12 -26.42 7.44
CA ASN A 320 6.97 -27.87 7.34
C ASN A 320 8.12 -28.55 8.10
N ALA A 321 7.84 -29.06 9.30
CA ALA A 321 8.84 -29.73 10.14
C ALA A 321 8.23 -30.92 10.89
N ARG A 322 9.08 -31.90 11.21
CA ARG A 322 8.75 -33.05 12.06
C ARG A 322 9.70 -33.07 13.26
N ILE A 323 9.15 -33.27 14.45
CA ILE A 323 9.94 -33.35 15.69
C ILE A 323 10.09 -34.82 16.07
N ASN A 324 11.33 -35.32 16.04
CA ASN A 324 11.67 -36.65 16.53
C ASN A 324 12.13 -36.55 18.00
N LYS A 325 11.23 -36.91 18.92
CA LYS A 325 11.48 -36.86 20.37
C LYS A 325 12.49 -37.91 20.89
N ARG A 326 12.78 -38.98 20.12
CA ARG A 326 13.80 -39.95 20.54
C ARG A 326 15.21 -39.40 20.37
N ASP A 327 15.43 -38.66 19.28
CA ASP A 327 16.75 -38.15 18.92
C ASP A 327 16.92 -36.66 19.30
N ASN A 328 15.87 -36.01 19.82
CA ASN A 328 15.80 -34.57 20.11
C ASN A 328 16.14 -33.70 18.87
N MET A 329 15.71 -34.16 17.70
CA MET A 329 15.97 -33.52 16.39
C MET A 329 14.68 -33.00 15.77
N ALA A 330 14.74 -31.80 15.23
CA ALA A 330 13.75 -31.25 14.32
C ALA A 330 14.23 -31.50 12.88
N GLU A 331 13.48 -32.30 12.13
CA GLU A 331 13.66 -32.53 10.70
C GLU A 331 12.81 -31.52 9.94
N PHE A 332 13.44 -30.71 9.10
CA PHE A 332 12.78 -29.71 8.29
C PHE A 332 12.51 -30.30 6.91
N GLY A 333 11.24 -30.50 6.60
CA GLY A 333 10.82 -30.97 5.29
C GLY A 333 10.90 -29.83 4.29
N THR A 334 11.44 -30.10 3.09
CA THR A 334 11.13 -29.24 1.95
C THR A 334 9.62 -29.31 1.70
N PRO A 335 8.96 -28.21 1.29
CA PRO A 335 7.56 -28.28 0.88
C PRO A 335 7.44 -29.35 -0.21
N ASP A 336 6.75 -30.44 0.10
CA ASP A 336 6.77 -31.67 -0.69
C ASP A 336 6.28 -31.41 -2.13
N SER A 337 6.89 -32.14 -3.07
CA SER A 337 6.57 -32.16 -4.50
C SER A 337 5.10 -32.51 -4.83
N ASP A 338 4.32 -32.96 -3.84
CA ASP A 338 2.95 -33.44 -3.99
C ASP A 338 1.88 -32.36 -3.75
N VAL A 339 2.29 -31.12 -3.43
CA VAL A 339 1.36 -29.99 -3.20
C VAL A 339 0.45 -29.75 -4.40
N PHE A 340 0.88 -30.06 -5.63
CA PHE A 340 0.06 -29.86 -6.84
C PHE A 340 -0.88 -31.02 -7.19
N ALA A 341 -0.80 -32.15 -6.47
CA ALA A 341 -1.64 -33.33 -6.73
C ALA A 341 -2.93 -33.35 -5.89
N SER A 342 -3.10 -32.39 -4.96
CA SER A 342 -4.27 -32.34 -4.08
C SER A 342 -5.46 -31.64 -4.75
N THR A 343 -6.68 -32.01 -4.33
CA THR A 343 -7.92 -31.32 -4.72
C THR A 343 -7.94 -29.86 -4.28
N GLU A 344 -7.28 -29.55 -3.15
CA GLU A 344 -7.14 -28.17 -2.64
C GLU A 344 -6.26 -27.31 -3.56
N ALA A 345 -5.19 -27.88 -4.12
CA ALA A 345 -4.35 -27.17 -5.08
C ALA A 345 -5.04 -26.97 -6.43
N ALA A 346 -5.85 -27.93 -6.87
CA ALA A 346 -6.69 -27.77 -8.05
C ALA A 346 -7.72 -26.63 -7.86
N ALA A 347 -8.41 -26.58 -6.71
CA ALA A 347 -9.35 -25.50 -6.39
C ALA A 347 -8.65 -24.12 -6.34
N LYS A 348 -7.47 -24.05 -5.74
CA LYS A 348 -6.66 -22.81 -5.71
C LYS A 348 -6.19 -22.40 -7.11
N LEU A 349 -5.84 -23.35 -7.96
CA LEU A 349 -5.48 -23.09 -9.35
C LEU A 349 -6.66 -22.53 -10.13
N GLU A 350 -7.85 -23.10 -9.96
CA GLU A 350 -9.08 -22.62 -10.57
C GLU A 350 -9.43 -21.20 -10.12
N GLU A 351 -9.32 -20.89 -8.83
CA GLU A 351 -9.49 -19.53 -8.28
C GLU A 351 -8.50 -18.54 -8.92
N LEU A 352 -7.22 -18.90 -9.01
CA LEU A 352 -6.19 -18.04 -9.63
C LEU A 352 -6.47 -17.84 -11.12
N LEU A 353 -6.90 -18.89 -11.82
CA LEU A 353 -7.21 -18.85 -13.24
C LEU A 353 -8.42 -17.93 -13.50
N GLN A 354 -9.46 -18.04 -12.67
CA GLN A 354 -10.63 -17.15 -12.72
C GLN A 354 -10.22 -15.69 -12.51
N ARG A 355 -9.37 -15.40 -11.51
CA ARG A 355 -8.85 -14.05 -11.28
C ARG A 355 -8.01 -13.53 -12.44
N CYS A 356 -7.21 -14.38 -13.08
CA CYS A 356 -6.47 -14.01 -14.28
C CYS A 356 -7.40 -13.68 -15.45
N MET A 357 -8.49 -14.43 -15.65
CA MET A 357 -9.49 -14.12 -16.67
C MET A 357 -10.14 -12.75 -16.41
N GLU A 358 -10.57 -12.50 -15.18
CA GLU A 358 -11.16 -11.21 -14.78
C GLU A 358 -10.19 -10.05 -15.05
N LEU A 359 -8.94 -10.18 -14.62
CA LEU A 359 -7.91 -9.17 -14.88
C LEU A 359 -7.69 -8.97 -16.39
N SER A 360 -7.67 -10.05 -17.18
CA SER A 360 -7.54 -9.96 -18.64
C SER A 360 -8.70 -9.16 -19.26
N THR A 361 -9.92 -9.29 -18.75
CA THR A 361 -11.06 -8.50 -19.24
C THR A 361 -10.91 -7.02 -18.91
N VAL A 362 -10.41 -6.69 -17.70
CA VAL A 362 -10.16 -5.30 -17.28
C VAL A 362 -9.06 -4.67 -18.13
N VAL A 363 -7.97 -5.41 -18.36
CA VAL A 363 -6.85 -4.96 -19.21
C VAL A 363 -7.29 -4.76 -20.66
N ALA A 364 -8.08 -5.69 -21.22
CA ALA A 364 -8.62 -5.55 -22.58
C ALA A 364 -9.56 -4.34 -22.71
N ALA A 365 -10.39 -4.08 -21.69
CA ALA A 365 -11.24 -2.88 -21.66
C ALA A 365 -10.40 -1.59 -21.58
N ALA A 366 -9.34 -1.58 -20.78
CA ALA A 366 -8.40 -0.46 -20.71
C ALA A 366 -7.68 -0.24 -22.05
N ASP A 367 -7.16 -1.30 -22.68
CA ASP A 367 -6.51 -1.24 -23.99
C ASP A 367 -7.43 -0.71 -25.09
N HIS A 368 -8.68 -1.19 -25.11
CA HIS A 368 -9.71 -0.67 -26.00
C HIS A 368 -10.00 0.82 -25.74
N SER A 369 -10.10 1.24 -24.47
CA SER A 369 -10.35 2.65 -24.13
C SER A 369 -9.22 3.57 -24.59
N VAL A 370 -7.97 3.14 -24.46
CA VAL A 370 -6.78 3.89 -24.91
C VAL A 370 -6.71 3.89 -26.45
N SER A 371 -7.00 2.76 -27.09
CA SER A 371 -7.00 2.63 -28.55
C SER A 371 -8.06 3.49 -29.24
N CYS A 372 -9.20 3.73 -28.58
CA CYS A 372 -10.25 4.63 -29.06
C CYS A 372 -10.02 6.11 -28.69
N ASP A 373 -9.03 6.44 -27.87
CA ASP A 373 -8.79 7.82 -27.47
C ASP A 373 -8.24 8.65 -28.64
N ARG A 374 -8.89 9.78 -28.91
CA ARG A 374 -8.51 10.70 -29.98
C ARG A 374 -7.08 11.21 -29.84
N ALA A 375 -6.61 11.43 -28.62
CA ALA A 375 -5.23 11.85 -28.36
C ALA A 375 -4.21 10.77 -28.74
N PHE A 376 -4.56 9.50 -28.54
CA PHE A 376 -3.74 8.36 -28.93
C PHE A 376 -3.78 8.12 -30.44
N ILE A 377 -4.96 8.15 -31.05
CA ILE A 377 -5.16 7.99 -32.50
C ILE A 377 -4.40 9.08 -33.26
N SER A 378 -4.55 10.35 -32.87
CA SER A 378 -3.85 11.45 -33.54
C SER A 378 -2.32 11.31 -33.51
N LYS A 379 -1.73 10.86 -32.39
CA LYS A 379 -0.28 10.64 -32.30
C LYS A 379 0.18 9.42 -33.10
N THR A 380 -0.61 8.35 -33.12
CA THR A 380 -0.25 7.11 -33.84
C THR A 380 -0.46 7.24 -35.35
N GLU A 381 -1.45 7.99 -35.82
CA GLU A 381 -1.66 8.32 -37.23
C GLU A 381 -0.61 9.32 -37.75
N VAL A 382 -0.25 10.34 -36.96
CA VAL A 382 0.81 11.29 -37.33
C VAL A 382 2.16 10.57 -37.50
N ASN A 383 2.48 9.59 -36.63
CA ASN A 383 3.70 8.79 -36.79
C ASN A 383 3.70 7.90 -38.04
N LYS A 384 2.54 7.48 -38.55
CA LYS A 384 2.46 6.76 -39.84
C LYS A 384 2.71 7.69 -41.04
N ASN A 385 2.32 8.96 -40.95
CA ASN A 385 2.52 9.92 -42.04
C ASN A 385 3.94 10.51 -42.13
N VAL A 386 4.75 10.42 -41.06
CA VAL A 386 6.15 10.92 -41.07
C VAL A 386 7.12 9.93 -41.74
N LEU A 387 6.74 8.66 -41.93
CA LEU A 387 7.57 7.63 -42.58
C LEU A 387 7.15 7.30 -44.04
N GLY A 388 6.20 8.05 -44.61
CA GLY A 388 5.61 7.79 -45.93
C GLY A 388 5.84 8.87 -47.00
N GLY A 389 6.84 9.75 -46.82
CA GLY A 389 7.21 10.79 -47.79
C GLY A 389 8.12 10.31 -48.92
N GLY A 390 7.77 9.22 -49.60
CA GLY A 390 8.48 8.71 -50.79
C GLY A 390 7.94 9.38 -52.06
N GLY A 391 8.77 10.20 -52.70
CA GLY A 391 8.41 11.08 -53.81
C GLY A 391 7.77 10.40 -55.02
N ARG A 392 6.79 11.11 -55.60
CA ARG A 392 6.36 10.90 -56.99
C ARG A 392 7.55 11.21 -57.90
N ILE A 393 8.05 10.18 -58.56
CA ILE A 393 8.98 10.27 -59.68
C ILE A 393 8.17 10.84 -60.86
N ASP A 394 8.42 12.11 -61.20
CA ASP A 394 7.96 12.68 -62.48
C ASP A 394 9.06 12.46 -63.52
N LEU A 395 8.72 11.72 -64.57
CA LEU A 395 9.61 11.32 -65.66
C LEU A 395 9.66 12.45 -66.70
N THR A 396 10.67 13.32 -66.62
CA THR A 396 11.08 14.16 -67.76
C THR A 396 12.60 14.04 -67.97
N PRO A 397 13.07 13.65 -69.18
CA PRO A 397 14.49 13.44 -69.43
C PRO A 397 15.20 14.72 -69.91
N GLY A 398 16.38 15.00 -69.35
CA GLY A 398 17.31 16.03 -69.83
C GLY A 398 18.73 15.81 -69.26
N PRO A 399 19.81 16.09 -70.01
CA PRO A 399 20.98 15.21 -70.03
C PRO A 399 22.25 15.73 -69.32
N SER A 400 23.06 14.74 -68.90
CA SER A 400 24.53 14.70 -68.84
C SER A 400 25.34 15.63 -67.91
N GLY A 401 26.18 14.98 -67.08
CA GLY A 401 27.34 15.56 -66.38
C GLY A 401 27.63 14.79 -65.08
N ALA A 402 28.30 13.63 -65.14
CA ALA A 402 29.75 13.44 -64.97
C ALA A 402 30.23 13.32 -63.50
N MET A 403 30.76 12.12 -63.21
CA MET A 403 31.96 11.82 -62.41
C MET A 403 31.93 11.84 -60.85
N MET A 404 32.16 10.63 -60.32
CA MET A 404 33.34 10.23 -59.52
C MET A 404 33.33 10.45 -57.99
N GLY A 405 33.35 9.33 -57.26
CA GLY A 405 34.46 9.01 -56.36
C GLY A 405 34.27 9.17 -54.83
N SER A 406 34.63 8.09 -54.14
CA SER A 406 35.34 8.04 -52.85
C SER A 406 34.56 7.91 -51.53
N LEU A 407 34.61 6.68 -51.01
CA LEU A 407 35.09 6.26 -49.68
C LEU A 407 35.38 7.34 -48.61
N GLY A 408 34.86 7.08 -47.41
CA GLY A 408 35.65 7.24 -46.17
C GLY A 408 34.95 7.95 -45.00
N GLY A 409 34.97 7.29 -43.83
CA GLY A 409 35.33 7.98 -42.59
C GLY A 409 34.22 8.32 -41.59
N SER A 410 34.23 7.54 -40.51
CA SER A 410 33.79 7.84 -39.14
C SER A 410 33.91 9.29 -38.65
N GLY A 411 33.04 9.67 -37.71
CA GLY A 411 33.40 10.62 -36.64
C GLY A 411 32.30 11.62 -36.25
N GLU A 412 31.76 11.40 -35.05
CA GLU A 412 31.48 12.41 -34.01
C GLU A 412 30.36 13.47 -34.19
N ASP A 413 29.63 13.61 -33.07
CA ASP A 413 29.00 14.82 -32.52
C ASP A 413 27.85 15.52 -33.26
N LEU A 414 26.65 15.40 -32.69
CA LEU A 414 25.54 16.31 -32.93
C LEU A 414 25.38 17.30 -31.76
N PRO A 415 25.36 18.61 -32.02
CA PRO A 415 25.40 19.64 -30.99
C PRO A 415 24.00 20.01 -30.45
N PHE A 416 24.04 20.40 -29.19
CA PHE A 416 23.06 21.20 -28.47
C PHE A 416 22.87 22.57 -29.15
N LEU A 417 21.67 22.89 -29.61
CA LEU A 417 21.29 24.23 -30.07
C LEU A 417 20.15 24.76 -29.21
N GLY A 418 20.47 25.79 -28.43
CA GLY A 418 19.50 26.66 -27.79
C GLY A 418 18.99 27.74 -28.76
N GLY A 419 17.79 28.22 -28.48
CA GLY A 419 17.19 29.41 -29.08
C GLY A 419 15.94 29.81 -28.29
N GLY A 420 15.97 30.99 -27.67
CA GLY A 420 14.83 31.62 -26.98
C GLY A 420 13.72 32.01 -27.97
N SER A 421 12.63 32.68 -27.61
CA SER A 421 12.23 33.47 -26.44
C SER A 421 10.75 33.83 -26.67
N GLY A 422 9.93 33.99 -25.62
CA GLY A 422 8.54 34.43 -25.80
C GLY A 422 7.80 34.70 -24.49
N SER A 423 7.91 35.94 -24.03
CA SER A 423 7.23 36.61 -22.92
C SER A 423 5.72 36.31 -22.79
N GLY A 424 5.23 36.20 -21.55
CA GLY A 424 3.82 36.38 -21.19
C GLY A 424 3.60 36.29 -19.68
N GLY A 425 3.55 37.43 -19.00
CA GLY A 425 3.37 37.52 -17.55
C GLY A 425 1.94 37.26 -17.07
N GLY A 426 1.81 36.88 -15.79
CA GLY A 426 0.54 36.86 -15.09
C GLY A 426 0.61 36.15 -13.73
N GLY A 427 0.53 36.93 -12.65
CA GLY A 427 -0.10 36.54 -11.39
C GLY A 427 0.61 35.50 -10.52
N SER A 428 1.44 35.97 -9.59
CA SER A 428 1.81 35.23 -8.38
C SER A 428 0.58 35.03 -7.48
N GLU A 429 0.00 33.83 -7.47
CA GLU A 429 -0.81 33.36 -6.34
C GLU A 429 0.10 32.58 -5.38
N GLY A 430 0.19 33.09 -4.16
CA GLY A 430 0.99 32.51 -3.08
C GLY A 430 0.52 31.10 -2.76
N GLN A 431 1.39 30.13 -3.00
CA GLN A 431 1.26 28.80 -2.45
C GLN A 431 1.69 28.88 -0.98
N GLU A 432 0.77 29.31 -0.12
CA GLU A 432 0.95 29.22 1.33
C GLU A 432 1.08 27.73 1.69
N GLY A 433 2.29 27.35 2.11
CA GLY A 433 2.55 26.04 2.69
C GLY A 433 1.65 25.84 3.90
N LEU A 434 0.86 24.77 3.88
CA LEU A 434 0.05 24.38 5.03
C LEU A 434 1.00 24.06 6.21
N PRO A 435 0.79 24.68 7.39
CA PRO A 435 1.63 24.43 8.56
C PRO A 435 1.49 22.99 9.05
N MET A 436 2.58 22.50 9.66
CA MET A 436 2.82 21.17 10.22
C MET A 436 1.94 20.83 11.45
N SER A 437 0.65 21.19 11.44
CA SER A 437 -0.34 20.74 12.42
C SER A 437 -1.75 20.89 11.85
N SER A 438 -2.12 19.99 10.93
CA SER A 438 -3.53 19.83 10.56
C SER A 438 -4.21 18.95 11.61
N PRO A 439 -5.45 19.24 12.04
CA PRO A 439 -6.22 18.41 12.98
C PRO A 439 -6.47 16.97 12.46
N ALA A 440 -6.22 16.72 11.17
CA ALA A 440 -6.16 15.38 10.63
C ALA A 440 -5.01 14.55 11.24
N VAL A 441 -3.89 15.17 11.60
CA VAL A 441 -2.68 14.52 12.15
C VAL A 441 -2.86 14.14 13.63
N GLU A 442 -3.49 14.97 14.45
CA GLU A 442 -3.77 14.63 15.87
C GLU A 442 -4.76 13.45 16.03
N LEU A 443 -5.62 13.23 15.04
CA LEU A 443 -6.49 12.05 14.97
C LEU A 443 -5.77 10.79 14.47
N LEU A 444 -4.60 10.93 13.81
CA LEU A 444 -3.76 9.81 13.38
C LEU A 444 -3.01 9.17 14.56
N ASP A 445 -2.54 9.98 15.50
CA ASP A 445 -1.65 9.52 16.59
C ASP A 445 -2.38 8.73 17.69
N ASN A 446 -3.68 8.98 17.91
CA ASN A 446 -4.46 8.32 18.98
C ASN A 446 -5.06 6.95 18.59
N LEU A 447 -5.02 6.58 17.31
CA LEU A 447 -5.63 5.35 16.79
C LEU A 447 -4.68 4.14 16.88
N ASP A 448 -3.36 4.37 16.83
CA ASP A 448 -2.38 3.31 16.59
C ASP A 448 -1.96 2.53 17.85
N ASP A 449 -1.88 3.17 19.02
CA ASP A 449 -1.37 2.54 20.26
C ASP A 449 -2.32 1.49 20.85
N SER A 450 -3.58 1.45 20.38
CA SER A 450 -4.60 0.50 20.84
C SER A 450 -4.92 -0.61 19.84
N MET A 451 -4.16 -0.68 18.74
CA MET A 451 -4.32 -1.64 17.64
C MET A 451 -3.51 -2.94 17.84
N PHE A 452 -2.48 -2.92 18.70
CA PHE A 452 -1.47 -4.00 18.81
C PHE A 452 -1.08 -4.35 20.25
#